data_AF-A0A3M8B8X8-F1
#
_entry.id   AF-A0A3M8B8X8-F1
#
_cell.length_a   1.000
_cell.length_b   1.000
_cell.length_c   1.000
_cell.angle_alpha   90.00
_cell.angle_beta   90.00
_cell.angle_gamma   90.00
#
_symmetry.space_group_name_H-M   'P 1'
#
loop_
_entity.id
_entity.type
_entity.pdbx_description
1 polymer ?
#
loop_
_entity_poly.entity_id
_entity_poly.type
_entity_poly.pdbx_seq_one_letter_code
_entity_poly.pdbx_strand_id
1 'polypeptide(L)' 'MNMITAKERERLQNQMKRDESKIVNIVLQNAQQVAGEIEKATHQGIYMTDGRYYGYEDIKEINGAL' A
#
# COMPACT_ATOMS: atom_id res chain seq x y z
N MET A 1 -21.63 -26.21 -10.04
CA MET A 1 -20.26 -26.17 -9.48
C MET A 1 -19.42 -25.26 -10.37
N ASN A 2 -19.25 -23.99 -9.99
CA ASN A 2 -18.43 -23.05 -10.74
C ASN A 2 -16.95 -23.35 -10.47
N MET A 3 -16.29 -23.99 -11.44
CA MET A 3 -14.83 -24.10 -11.44
C MET A 3 -14.26 -22.69 -11.62
N ILE A 4 -13.62 -22.17 -10.58
CA ILE A 4 -12.83 -20.94 -10.64
C ILE A 4 -11.77 -21.16 -11.72
N THR A 5 -11.89 -20.42 -12.83
CA THR A 5 -10.98 -20.60 -13.97
C THR A 5 -9.55 -20.21 -13.58
N ALA A 6 -8.53 -20.76 -14.26
CA ALA A 6 -7.12 -20.45 -13.97
C ALA A 6 -6.85 -18.92 -13.98
N LYS A 7 -7.54 -18.18 -14.84
CA LYS A 7 -7.51 -16.70 -14.88
C LYS A 7 -8.09 -16.03 -13.64
N GLU A 8 -9.14 -16.59 -13.03
CA GLU A 8 -9.67 -16.07 -11.77
C GLU A 8 -8.75 -16.37 -10.60
N ARG A 9 -8.07 -17.54 -10.58
CA ARG A 9 -7.04 -17.84 -9.56
C ARG A 9 -5.82 -16.92 -9.68
N GLU A 10 -5.40 -16.56 -10.89
CA GLU A 10 -4.33 -15.57 -11.09
C GLU A 10 -4.76 -14.17 -10.66
N ARG A 11 -6.01 -13.76 -10.96
CA ARG A 11 -6.54 -12.48 -10.48
C ARG A 11 -6.63 -12.43 -8.95
N LEU A 12 -7.12 -13.49 -8.32
CA LEU A 12 -7.19 -13.61 -6.86
C LEU A 12 -5.78 -13.64 -6.23
N GLN A 13 -4.83 -14.38 -6.80
CA GLN A 13 -3.45 -14.38 -6.33
C GLN A 13 -2.75 -13.03 -6.53
N ASN A 14 -3.01 -12.33 -7.63
CA ASN A 14 -2.47 -10.98 -7.85
C ASN A 14 -3.14 -9.92 -6.97
N GLN A 15 -4.41 -10.11 -6.60
CA GLN A 15 -5.07 -9.29 -5.59
C GLN A 15 -4.46 -9.56 -4.21
N MET A 16 -4.27 -10.83 -3.84
CA MET A 16 -3.60 -11.20 -2.58
C MET A 16 -2.13 -10.75 -2.50
N LYS A 17 -1.40 -10.72 -3.62
CA LYS A 17 -0.03 -10.14 -3.69
C LYS A 17 0.00 -8.62 -3.56
N ARG A 18 -1.11 -7.91 -3.84
CA ARG A 18 -1.21 -6.47 -3.54
C ARG A 18 -1.52 -6.20 -2.06
N ASP A 19 -2.05 -7.20 -1.37
CA ASP A 19 -2.35 -7.23 0.08
C ASP A 19 -1.15 -7.66 0.93
N GLU A 20 0.06 -7.76 0.35
CA GLU A 20 1.27 -7.79 1.18
C GLU A 20 1.40 -6.42 1.84
N SER A 21 0.83 -6.30 3.03
CA SER A 21 1.08 -5.30 4.04
C SER A 21 2.56 -4.92 4.09
N LYS A 22 2.94 -3.87 3.38
CA LYS A 22 4.33 -3.38 3.36
C LYS A 22 4.49 -2.39 4.48
N ILE A 23 5.38 -2.71 5.41
CA ILE A 23 5.88 -1.72 6.37
C ILE A 23 6.74 -0.74 5.58
N VAL A 24 6.35 0.53 5.64
CA VAL A 24 7.03 1.65 4.99
C VAL A 24 7.39 2.71 6.00
N ASN A 25 8.44 3.47 5.68
CA ASN A 25 8.75 4.75 6.29
C ASN A 25 8.49 5.85 5.26
N ILE A 26 7.56 6.74 5.57
CA ILE A 26 7.16 7.88 4.75
C ILE A 26 7.87 9.13 5.29
N VAL A 27 8.67 9.78 4.44
CA VAL A 27 9.27 11.08 4.73
C VAL A 27 8.36 12.15 4.14
N LEU A 28 7.88 13.06 4.97
CA LEU A 28 7.03 14.18 4.56
C LEU A 28 7.87 15.40 4.15
N GLN A 29 7.27 16.33 3.40
CA GLN A 29 7.91 17.57 2.95
C GLN A 29 8.45 18.42 4.11
N ASN A 30 7.79 18.38 5.27
CA ASN A 30 8.21 19.05 6.50
C ASN A 30 9.32 18.32 7.28
N ALA A 31 9.99 17.34 6.65
CA ALA A 31 11.02 16.47 7.23
C ALA A 31 10.54 15.56 8.38
N GLN A 32 9.23 15.48 8.65
CA GLN A 32 8.71 14.45 9.55
C GLN A 32 8.79 13.08 8.87
N GLN A 33 9.03 12.05 9.68
CA GLN A 33 9.07 10.67 9.22
C GLN A 33 8.00 9.86 9.93
N VAL A 34 7.29 9.04 9.17
CA VAL A 34 6.20 8.21 9.66
C VAL A 34 6.43 6.78 9.22
N ALA A 35 6.71 5.92 10.19
CA ALA A 35 6.71 4.47 9.97
C ALA A 35 5.31 3.90 10.17
N GLY A 36 4.90 2.98 9.30
CA GLY A 36 3.69 2.21 9.46
C GLY A 36 3.43 1.28 8.29
N GLU A 37 2.31 0.59 8.35
CA GLU A 37 1.92 -0.38 7.34
C GLU A 37 0.91 0.25 6.38
N ILE A 38 1.11 0.04 5.08
CA ILE A 38 0.18 0.52 4.06
C ILE A 38 -1.03 -0.41 4.01
N GLU A 39 -2.22 0.14 4.25
CA GLU A 39 -3.48 -0.53 3.97
C GLU A 39 -3.79 -0.47 2.47
N LYS A 40 -3.64 0.73 1.88
CA LYS A 40 -3.96 0.95 0.46
C LYS A 40 -3.22 2.13 -0.12
N ALA A 41 -2.53 1.92 -1.25
CA ALA A 41 -2.04 3.01 -2.08
C ALA A 41 -3.06 3.34 -3.19
N THR A 42 -3.38 4.62 -3.35
CA THR A 42 -4.26 5.15 -4.40
C THR A 42 -3.49 6.11 -5.30
N HIS A 43 -4.12 6.64 -6.35
CA HIS A 43 -3.49 7.67 -7.19
C HIS A 43 -3.29 9.02 -6.48
N GLN A 44 -3.98 9.26 -5.37
CA GLN A 44 -3.93 10.52 -4.63
C GLN A 44 -2.94 10.47 -3.46
N GLY A 45 -2.70 9.27 -2.91
CA GLY A 45 -1.86 9.09 -1.74
C GLY A 45 -2.00 7.71 -1.12
N ILE A 46 -1.48 7.58 0.09
CA ILE A 46 -1.35 6.33 0.85
C ILE A 46 -2.26 6.37 2.07
N TYR A 47 -3.05 5.32 2.22
CA TYR A 47 -3.80 5.00 3.43
C TYR A 47 -3.01 3.97 4.24
N MET A 48 -2.80 4.29 5.50
CA MET A 48 -2.13 3.44 6.48
C MET A 48 -3.16 2.58 7.22
N THR A 49 -2.75 1.43 7.74
CA THR A 49 -3.63 0.51 8.49
C THR A 49 -4.14 1.08 9.82
N ASP A 50 -3.50 2.14 10.34
CA ASP A 50 -3.95 2.87 11.52
C ASP A 50 -4.97 3.99 11.20
N GLY A 51 -5.41 4.09 9.95
CA GLY A 51 -6.39 5.08 9.50
C GLY A 51 -5.79 6.43 9.09
N ARG A 52 -4.47 6.61 9.15
CA ARG A 52 -3.80 7.82 8.67
C ARG A 52 -3.74 7.85 7.14
N TYR A 53 -3.89 9.04 6.57
CA TYR A 53 -3.76 9.28 5.14
C TYR A 53 -2.63 10.29 4.87
N TYR A 54 -1.81 9.98 3.87
CA TYR A 54 -0.73 10.84 3.41
C TYR A 54 -0.86 11.07 1.90
N GLY A 55 -1.16 12.31 1.50
CA GLY A 55 -1.22 12.71 0.10
C GLY A 55 0.16 12.72 -0.54
N TYR A 56 0.29 12.35 -1.81
CA TYR A 56 1.59 12.35 -2.49
C TYR A 56 2.22 13.75 -2.59
N GLU A 57 1.41 14.81 -2.51
CA GLU A 57 1.89 16.20 -2.43
C GLU A 57 2.70 16.47 -1.16
N ASP A 58 2.32 15.83 -0.04
CA ASP A 58 2.95 15.98 1.26
C ASP A 58 4.11 14.99 1.46
N ILE A 59 4.22 13.98 0.61
CA ILE A 59 5.23 12.93 0.67
C ILE A 59 6.45 13.35 -0.14
N LYS A 60 7.60 13.37 0.53
CA LYS A 60 8.91 13.55 -0.10
C LYS A 60 9.50 12.22 -0.56
N GLU A 61 9.40 11.19 0.26
CA GLU A 61 10.00 9.87 -0.01
C GLU A 61 9.24 8.75 0.69
N ILE A 62 9.21 7.56 0.09
CA ILE A 62 8.64 6.35 0.69
C ILE A 62 9.69 5.26 0.63
N ASN A 63 10.12 4.78 1.79
CA ASN A 63 11.08 3.69 1.93
C ASN A 63 10.35 2.44 2.42
N GLY A 64 10.26 1.41 1.58
CA GLY A 64 9.72 0.11 1.99
C GLY A 64 10.82 -0.84 2.44
N ALA A 65 10.58 -1.60 3.52
CA ALA A 65 11.40 -2.78 3.79
C ALA A 65 11.02 -3.85 2.74
N LEU A 66 12.00 -4.23 1.91
CA LEU A 66 11.89 -5.32 0.94
C LEU A 66 11.93 -6.68 1.62
#